data_AF-A0A399Y557-F1
#
_entry.id   AF-A0A399Y557-F1
#
_cell.length_a   1.000
_cell.length_b   1.000
_cell.length_c   1.000
_cell.angle_alpha   90.00
_cell.angle_beta   90.00
_cell.angle_gamma   90.00
#
_symmetry.space_group_name_H-M   'P 1'
#
loop_
_entity.id
_entity.type
_entity.pdbx_description
1 polymer ?
#
loop_
_entity_poly.entity_id
_entity_poly.type
_entity_poly.pdbx_seq_one_letter_code
_entity_poly.pdbx_strand_id
1 'polypeptide(L)'
;LARYTGLSTRYIESTNLRIDIHRFVKELLRDQRRTVGRLDSRFQGIDRDSAGEAYEYDPSYAIIQGPYTGMLNDYIRRELKFESDLPYEILSGRVHPWAFDEHQNSYVNVGETLRKAMSINPHLRVFVANGYYDLATPYLATRYTFSHLELDPSLRNNITMTHYEAGHMMYIHDPSLAQLKTDLDTFLTNTLAGRQSVA
;
A
#
# COMPACT_ATOMS: atom_id res chain seq x y z
N LEU A 1 -24.00 2.56 -1.06
CA LEU A 1 -22.68 2.84 -1.66
C LEU A 1 -22.30 4.32 -1.51
N ALA A 2 -23.11 5.27 -1.99
CA ALA A 2 -22.87 6.72 -1.85
C ALA A 2 -22.44 7.17 -0.44
N ARG A 3 -23.17 6.76 0.60
CA ARG A 3 -22.83 7.05 2.01
C ARG A 3 -21.43 6.57 2.43
N TYR A 4 -20.93 5.47 1.86
CA TYR A 4 -19.64 4.89 2.25
C TYR A 4 -18.47 5.44 1.43
N THR A 5 -18.71 5.87 0.20
CA THR A 5 -17.65 6.32 -0.71
C THR A 5 -17.53 7.84 -0.80
N GLY A 6 -18.55 8.58 -0.37
CA GLY A 6 -18.64 10.04 -0.58
C GLY A 6 -18.99 10.45 -2.01
N LEU A 7 -19.13 9.49 -2.93
CA LEU A 7 -19.51 9.76 -4.32
C LEU A 7 -21.02 9.97 -4.46
N SER A 8 -21.42 10.77 -5.45
CA SER A 8 -22.82 10.97 -5.79
C SER A 8 -23.49 9.68 -6.28
N THR A 9 -24.78 9.49 -5.95
CA THR A 9 -25.56 8.35 -6.42
C THR A 9 -25.55 8.26 -7.95
N ARG A 10 -25.71 9.39 -8.63
CA ARG A 10 -25.70 9.48 -10.10
C ARG A 10 -24.39 8.95 -10.69
N TYR A 11 -23.25 9.35 -10.11
CA TYR A 11 -21.95 8.88 -10.59
C TYR A 11 -21.83 7.37 -10.42
N ILE A 12 -22.18 6.86 -9.24
CA ILE A 12 -22.13 5.42 -8.92
C ILE A 12 -23.01 4.59 -9.88
N GLU A 13 -24.21 5.07 -10.19
CA GLU A 13 -25.09 4.42 -11.17
C GLU A 13 -24.45 4.40 -12.56
N SER A 14 -23.79 5.50 -12.95
CA SER A 14 -23.09 5.62 -14.23
C SER A 14 -21.87 4.68 -14.35
N THR A 15 -21.34 4.17 -13.23
CA THR A 15 -20.26 3.17 -13.22
C THR A 15 -20.78 1.73 -13.15
N ASN A 16 -22.07 1.47 -13.35
CA ASN A 16 -22.69 0.15 -13.14
C ASN A 16 -22.38 -0.43 -11.75
N LEU A 17 -22.32 0.43 -10.72
CA LEU A 17 -21.95 0.09 -9.35
C LEU A 17 -20.52 -0.47 -9.18
N ARG A 18 -19.68 -0.37 -10.21
CA ARG A 18 -18.28 -0.82 -10.24
C ARG A 18 -17.36 0.40 -10.35
N ILE A 19 -16.99 0.94 -9.21
CA ILE A 19 -16.13 2.12 -9.14
C ILE A 19 -14.68 1.69 -9.41
N ASP A 20 -14.10 2.22 -10.48
CA ASP A 20 -12.66 2.10 -10.74
C ASP A 20 -11.88 3.05 -9.82
N ILE A 21 -10.73 2.59 -9.31
CA ILE A 21 -9.95 3.34 -8.32
C ILE A 21 -9.34 4.63 -8.89
N HIS A 22 -8.93 4.62 -10.16
CA HIS A 22 -8.37 5.82 -10.80
C HIS A 22 -9.46 6.86 -11.04
N ARG A 23 -10.67 6.41 -11.39
CA ARG A 23 -11.83 7.31 -11.51
C ARG A 23 -12.30 7.79 -10.13
N PHE A 24 -12.19 6.98 -9.07
CA PHE A 24 -12.50 7.40 -7.69
C PHE A 24 -11.65 8.58 -7.25
N VAL A 25 -10.33 8.49 -7.42
CA VAL A 25 -9.41 9.57 -6.97
C VAL A 25 -9.59 10.87 -7.76
N LYS A 26 -10.09 10.78 -9.00
CA LYS A 26 -10.47 11.91 -9.83
C LYS A 26 -11.83 12.51 -9.42
N GLU A 27 -12.78 11.67 -9.02
CA GLU A 27 -14.17 12.07 -8.77
C GLU A 27 -14.39 12.64 -7.37
N LEU A 28 -13.75 12.10 -6.33
CA LEU A 28 -14.11 12.32 -4.93
C LEU A 28 -14.26 13.80 -4.53
N LEU A 29 -13.38 14.67 -5.04
CA LEU A 29 -13.38 16.12 -4.78
C LEU A 29 -13.52 16.96 -6.06
N ARG A 30 -14.20 16.41 -7.09
CA ARG A 30 -14.36 17.07 -8.40
C ARG A 30 -15.08 18.41 -8.29
N ASP A 31 -16.07 18.52 -7.40
CA ASP A 31 -16.82 19.75 -7.12
C ASP A 31 -15.93 20.90 -6.62
N GLN A 32 -14.85 20.55 -5.94
CA GLN A 32 -13.81 21.49 -5.46
C GLN A 32 -12.69 21.70 -6.48
N ARG A 33 -12.80 21.10 -7.68
CA ARG A 33 -11.74 21.06 -8.69
C ARG A 33 -10.41 20.56 -8.10
N ARG A 34 -10.49 19.46 -7.34
CA ARG A 34 -9.34 18.78 -6.72
C ARG A 34 -9.36 17.29 -7.05
N THR A 35 -8.19 16.67 -6.98
CA THR A 35 -8.01 15.22 -6.98
C THR A 35 -7.44 14.78 -5.63
N VAL A 36 -7.50 13.49 -5.32
CA VAL A 36 -6.83 12.91 -4.13
C VAL A 36 -5.73 11.94 -4.53
N GLY A 37 -4.83 11.63 -3.59
CA GLY A 37 -3.76 10.66 -3.80
C GLY A 37 -4.26 9.22 -3.87
N ARG A 38 -3.64 8.40 -4.74
CA ARG A 38 -3.89 6.95 -4.78
C ARG A 38 -3.09 6.24 -3.69
N LEU A 39 -1.86 6.69 -3.43
CA LEU A 39 -1.07 6.14 -2.31
C LEU A 39 -1.61 6.64 -0.97
N ASP A 40 -2.05 7.89 -0.88
CA ASP A 40 -2.63 8.44 0.34
C ASP A 40 -3.68 9.50 0.02
N SER A 41 -4.95 9.16 0.24
CA SER A 41 -6.10 10.00 -0.13
C SER A 41 -6.26 11.27 0.71
N ARG A 42 -5.45 11.46 1.76
CA ARG A 42 -5.41 12.70 2.55
C ARG A 42 -4.76 13.85 1.78
N PHE A 43 -3.91 13.55 0.79
CA PHE A 43 -3.26 14.56 -0.04
C PHE A 43 -4.14 14.96 -1.21
N GLN A 44 -4.20 16.26 -1.47
CA GLN A 44 -4.98 16.84 -2.55
C GLN A 44 -4.09 17.33 -3.69
N GLY A 45 -4.54 17.11 -4.92
CA GLY A 45 -3.89 17.56 -6.15
C GLY A 45 -4.72 18.58 -6.90
N ILE A 46 -4.07 19.29 -7.81
CA ILE A 46 -4.71 20.22 -8.73
C ILE A 46 -4.50 19.67 -10.13
N ASP A 47 -5.57 19.59 -10.90
CA ASP A 47 -5.57 19.10 -12.27
C ASP A 47 -6.18 20.16 -13.18
N ARG A 48 -5.60 20.32 -14.38
CA ARG A 48 -6.07 21.29 -15.38
C ARG A 48 -7.53 21.07 -15.76
N ASP A 49 -7.91 19.83 -16.07
CA ASP A 49 -9.24 19.51 -16.58
C ASP A 49 -10.08 18.77 -15.54
N SER A 50 -10.94 19.52 -14.85
CA SER A 50 -11.86 18.95 -13.87
C SER A 50 -12.97 18.10 -14.50
N ALA A 51 -13.18 18.11 -15.83
CA ALA A 51 -14.14 17.24 -16.52
C ALA A 51 -13.52 15.94 -17.04
N GLY A 52 -12.19 15.84 -17.08
CA GLY A 52 -11.47 14.67 -17.57
C GLY A 52 -11.71 13.39 -16.76
N GLU A 53 -11.41 12.25 -17.38
CA GLU A 53 -11.56 10.91 -16.80
C GLU A 53 -10.33 10.45 -16.00
N ALA A 54 -9.16 10.98 -16.34
CA ALA A 54 -7.90 10.69 -15.67
C ALA A 54 -7.44 11.87 -14.81
N TYR A 55 -6.67 11.58 -13.77
CA TYR A 55 -5.89 12.58 -13.05
C TYR A 55 -4.50 12.72 -13.69
N GLU A 56 -3.97 13.94 -13.75
CA GLU A 56 -2.65 14.21 -14.37
C GLU A 56 -1.47 13.61 -13.59
N TYR A 57 -1.55 13.62 -12.27
CA TYR A 57 -0.52 13.07 -11.37
C TYR A 57 -1.12 12.68 -10.01
N ASP A 58 -0.41 11.81 -9.28
CA ASP A 58 -0.78 11.47 -7.91
C ASP A 58 -0.19 12.48 -6.92
N PRO A 59 -1.01 13.28 -6.19
CA PRO A 59 -0.50 14.28 -5.25
C PRO A 59 0.25 13.67 -4.07
N SER A 60 -0.12 12.48 -3.61
CA SER A 60 0.59 11.80 -2.53
C SER A 60 1.99 11.34 -2.95
N TYR A 61 2.15 10.96 -4.23
CA TYR A 61 3.46 10.63 -4.80
C TYR A 61 4.33 11.88 -5.03
N ALA A 62 3.74 12.95 -5.57
CA ALA A 62 4.47 14.19 -5.88
C ALA A 62 5.16 14.80 -4.65
N ILE A 63 4.54 14.70 -3.47
CA ILE A 63 5.08 15.25 -2.22
C ILE A 63 6.26 14.44 -1.70
N ILE A 64 6.25 13.11 -1.85
CA ILE A 64 7.32 12.25 -1.34
C ILE A 64 8.49 12.13 -2.31
N GLN A 65 8.27 12.32 -3.62
CA GLN A 65 9.30 12.07 -4.62
C GLN A 65 10.56 12.91 -4.39
N GLY A 66 10.44 14.24 -4.25
CA GLY A 66 11.57 15.14 -4.06
C GLY A 66 12.41 14.83 -2.81
N PRO A 67 11.80 14.81 -1.61
CA PRO A 67 12.51 14.50 -0.37
C PRO A 67 13.26 13.18 -0.40
N TYR A 68 12.62 12.08 -0.86
CA TYR A 68 13.28 10.78 -0.93
C TYR A 68 14.39 10.74 -1.98
N THR A 69 14.25 11.45 -3.11
CA THR A 69 15.32 11.58 -4.11
C THR A 69 16.56 12.22 -3.50
N GLY A 70 16.35 13.39 -2.88
CA GLY A 70 17.44 14.20 -2.35
C GLY A 70 18.17 13.47 -1.22
N MET A 71 17.44 12.95 -0.25
CA MET A 71 18.01 12.24 0.90
C MET A 71 18.83 11.01 0.50
N LEU A 72 18.30 10.18 -0.40
CA LEU A 72 19.01 8.97 -0.80
C LEU A 72 20.24 9.28 -1.64
N ASN A 73 20.15 10.27 -2.55
CA ASN A 73 21.30 10.71 -3.32
C ASN A 73 22.41 11.25 -2.40
N ASP A 74 22.05 12.12 -1.45
CA ASP A 74 22.98 12.66 -0.46
C ASP A 74 23.66 11.54 0.34
N TYR A 75 22.88 10.60 0.88
CA TYR A 75 23.39 9.47 1.67
C TYR A 75 24.36 8.57 0.87
N ILE A 76 24.00 8.19 -0.36
CA ILE A 76 24.83 7.33 -1.20
C ILE A 76 26.18 7.99 -1.54
N ARG A 77 26.16 9.29 -1.86
CA ARG A 77 27.39 10.02 -2.24
C ARG A 77 28.25 10.37 -1.03
N ARG A 78 27.64 10.93 0.02
CA ARG A 78 28.39 11.51 1.15
C ARG A 78 28.72 10.50 2.22
N GLU A 79 27.82 9.59 2.56
CA GLU A 79 28.03 8.63 3.65
C GLU A 79 28.62 7.32 3.12
N LEU A 80 27.98 6.72 2.10
CA LEU A 80 28.45 5.46 1.53
C LEU A 80 29.65 5.61 0.57
N LYS A 81 30.00 6.85 0.18
CA LYS A 81 31.11 7.17 -0.74
C LYS A 81 31.03 6.44 -2.08
N PHE A 82 29.82 6.19 -2.58
CA PHE A 82 29.62 5.58 -3.88
C PHE A 82 29.52 6.64 -4.98
N GLU A 83 30.41 6.57 -5.96
CA GLU A 83 30.49 7.49 -7.09
C GLU A 83 30.19 6.77 -8.43
N SER A 84 29.37 7.40 -9.27
CA SER A 84 28.93 6.88 -10.56
C SER A 84 28.27 8.00 -11.35
N ASP A 85 28.54 8.07 -12.65
CA ASP A 85 27.92 9.03 -13.57
C ASP A 85 26.50 8.64 -13.99
N LEU A 86 26.01 7.48 -13.53
CA LEU A 86 24.65 7.04 -13.81
C LEU A 86 23.63 7.89 -13.02
N PRO A 87 22.57 8.39 -13.67
CA PRO A 87 21.45 9.02 -12.97
C PRO A 87 20.80 8.02 -12.00
N TYR A 88 20.58 8.46 -10.76
CA TYR A 88 19.79 7.67 -9.82
C TYR A 88 18.29 7.85 -10.13
N GLU A 89 17.62 6.75 -10.46
CA GLU A 89 16.19 6.75 -10.76
C GLU A 89 15.41 6.03 -9.66
N ILE A 90 14.54 6.77 -8.96
CA ILE A 90 13.70 6.18 -7.90
C ILE A 90 12.69 5.19 -8.48
N LEU A 91 12.08 5.56 -9.61
CA LEU A 91 11.21 4.70 -10.41
C LEU A 91 11.62 4.89 -11.87
N SER A 92 11.81 3.79 -12.60
CA SER A 92 12.21 3.83 -14.00
C SER A 92 11.23 3.05 -14.87
N GLY A 93 10.75 3.66 -15.94
CA GLY A 93 10.01 2.95 -16.98
C GLY A 93 10.87 2.00 -17.82
N ARG A 94 12.21 2.12 -17.75
CA ARG A 94 13.14 1.31 -18.55
C ARG A 94 13.23 -0.15 -18.12
N VAL A 95 12.67 -0.48 -16.96
CA VAL A 95 12.58 -1.87 -16.49
C VAL A 95 11.55 -2.69 -17.28
N HIS A 96 10.74 -2.04 -18.13
CA HIS A 96 9.74 -2.71 -18.96
C HIS A 96 10.33 -3.19 -20.30
N PRO A 97 9.78 -4.30 -20.85
CA PRO A 97 8.70 -5.11 -20.29
C PRO A 97 9.18 -6.01 -19.14
N TRP A 98 8.44 -6.05 -18.04
CA TRP A 98 8.60 -7.07 -17.02
C TRP A 98 8.16 -8.43 -17.59
N ALA A 99 8.91 -9.48 -17.31
CA ALA A 99 8.52 -10.84 -17.66
C ALA A 99 7.38 -11.29 -16.72
N PHE A 100 6.15 -11.27 -17.22
CA PHE A 100 4.97 -11.80 -16.52
C PHE A 100 4.56 -13.17 -17.05
N ASP A 101 5.48 -13.92 -17.67
CA ASP A 101 5.16 -15.11 -18.46
C ASP A 101 4.36 -16.17 -17.68
N GLU A 102 4.69 -16.38 -16.40
CA GLU A 102 3.96 -17.31 -15.51
C GLU A 102 2.59 -16.78 -15.03
N HIS A 103 2.29 -15.52 -15.30
CA HIS A 103 1.12 -14.80 -14.80
C HIS A 103 0.32 -14.08 -15.90
N GLN A 104 0.59 -14.33 -17.19
CA GLN A 104 -0.14 -13.69 -18.28
C GLN A 104 -1.64 -13.96 -18.19
N ASN A 105 -2.46 -12.92 -18.36
CA ASN A 105 -3.93 -12.94 -18.19
C ASN A 105 -4.43 -13.40 -16.81
N SER A 106 -3.58 -13.34 -15.77
CA SER A 106 -3.96 -13.64 -14.39
C SER A 106 -3.43 -12.57 -13.43
N TYR A 107 -4.08 -12.41 -12.30
CA TYR A 107 -3.52 -11.61 -11.22
C TYR A 107 -2.48 -12.44 -10.47
N VAL A 108 -1.30 -11.86 -10.25
CA VAL A 108 -0.29 -12.47 -9.38
C VAL A 108 -0.91 -12.64 -7.99
N ASN A 109 -1.04 -13.89 -7.55
CA ASN A 109 -1.60 -14.22 -6.25
C ASN A 109 -0.61 -15.10 -5.48
N VAL A 110 0.03 -14.53 -4.47
CA VAL A 110 0.96 -15.23 -3.58
C VAL A 110 0.29 -15.75 -2.30
N GLY A 111 -1.04 -15.64 -2.19
CA GLY A 111 -1.81 -16.12 -1.04
C GLY A 111 -1.63 -17.63 -0.81
N GLU A 112 -1.70 -18.45 -1.86
CA GLU A 112 -1.49 -19.89 -1.74
C GLU A 112 -0.05 -20.23 -1.32
N THR A 113 0.94 -19.50 -1.83
CA THR A 113 2.34 -19.64 -1.40
C THR A 113 2.49 -19.34 0.09
N LEU A 114 1.88 -18.25 0.57
CA LEU A 114 1.89 -17.89 1.99
C LEU A 114 1.16 -18.93 2.85
N ARG A 115 -0.03 -19.37 2.44
CA ARG A 115 -0.81 -20.42 3.12
C ARG A 115 0.02 -21.69 3.27
N LYS A 116 0.61 -22.17 2.18
CA LYS A 116 1.46 -23.36 2.17
C LYS A 116 2.67 -23.19 3.10
N ALA A 117 3.33 -22.03 3.07
CA ALA A 117 4.46 -21.74 3.96
C ALA A 117 4.05 -21.78 5.44
N MET A 118 2.89 -21.21 5.80
CA MET A 118 2.36 -21.24 7.16
C MET A 118 1.92 -22.64 7.59
N SER A 119 1.39 -23.48 6.68
CA SER A 119 1.04 -24.87 6.98
C SER A 119 2.28 -25.76 7.17
N ILE A 120 3.35 -25.54 6.40
CA ILE A 120 4.62 -26.26 6.52
C ILE A 120 5.37 -25.84 7.79
N ASN A 121 5.33 -24.56 8.13
CA ASN A 121 5.95 -24.01 9.33
C ASN A 121 4.90 -23.37 10.24
N PRO A 122 4.30 -24.14 11.18
CA PRO A 122 3.33 -23.63 12.14
C PRO A 122 3.86 -22.52 13.07
N HIS A 123 5.17 -22.27 13.09
CA HIS A 123 5.79 -21.18 13.84
C HIS A 123 5.99 -19.90 13.02
N LEU A 124 5.68 -19.90 11.73
CA LEU A 124 5.75 -18.71 10.89
C LEU A 124 4.69 -17.69 11.34
N ARG A 125 5.16 -16.53 11.83
CA ARG A 125 4.34 -15.39 12.20
C ARG A 125 4.33 -14.35 11.07
N VAL A 126 3.19 -13.71 10.84
CA VAL A 126 3.00 -12.71 9.78
C VAL A 126 2.49 -11.42 10.41
N PHE A 127 3.13 -10.30 10.08
CA PHE A 127 2.69 -8.97 10.45
C PHE A 127 2.24 -8.21 9.20
N VAL A 128 1.08 -7.56 9.28
CA VAL A 128 0.47 -6.83 8.16
C VAL A 128 0.09 -5.44 8.62
N ALA A 129 0.83 -4.44 8.14
CA ALA A 129 0.55 -3.02 8.38
C ALA A 129 -0.33 -2.46 7.26
N ASN A 130 -1.47 -1.85 7.61
CA ASN A 130 -2.40 -1.29 6.62
C ASN A 130 -2.62 0.20 6.86
N GLY A 131 -2.59 1.00 5.79
CA GLY A 131 -3.07 2.38 5.83
C GLY A 131 -4.57 2.46 5.56
N TYR A 132 -5.31 3.23 6.35
CA TYR A 132 -6.74 3.48 6.09
C TYR A 132 -6.99 4.24 4.78
N TYR A 133 -6.05 5.10 4.40
CA TYR A 133 -6.16 5.99 3.24
C TYR A 133 -5.40 5.46 2.01
N ASP A 134 -4.93 4.22 2.07
CA ASP A 134 -4.22 3.54 0.98
C ASP A 134 -5.22 3.00 -0.05
N LEU A 135 -5.27 3.64 -1.22
CA LEU A 135 -6.06 3.19 -2.37
C LEU A 135 -5.22 2.34 -3.34
N ALA A 136 -3.92 2.19 -3.06
CA ALA A 136 -3.00 1.34 -3.80
C ALA A 136 -3.14 -0.13 -3.44
N THR A 137 -3.17 -0.39 -2.14
CA THR A 137 -3.41 -1.70 -1.55
C THR A 137 -4.46 -1.58 -0.44
N PRO A 138 -5.76 -1.43 -0.81
CA PRO A 138 -6.82 -1.18 0.17
C PRO A 138 -6.88 -2.25 1.25
N TYR A 139 -6.92 -1.85 2.52
CA TYR A 139 -6.88 -2.78 3.65
C TYR A 139 -8.01 -3.83 3.64
N LEU A 140 -9.18 -3.49 3.06
CA LEU A 140 -10.27 -4.46 2.91
C LEU A 140 -9.94 -5.56 1.91
N ALA A 141 -9.17 -5.27 0.85
CA ALA A 141 -8.65 -6.29 -0.06
C ALA A 141 -7.64 -7.19 0.67
N THR A 142 -6.77 -6.59 1.50
CA THR A 142 -5.85 -7.35 2.36
C THR A 142 -6.61 -8.28 3.32
N ARG A 143 -7.63 -7.76 4.03
CA ARG A 143 -8.49 -8.56 4.91
C ARG A 143 -9.19 -9.68 4.15
N TYR A 144 -9.71 -9.39 2.96
CA TYR A 144 -10.33 -10.39 2.09
C TYR A 144 -9.34 -11.52 1.79
N THR A 145 -8.14 -11.21 1.31
CA THR A 145 -7.10 -12.21 1.02
C THR A 145 -6.80 -13.09 2.24
N PHE A 146 -6.50 -12.50 3.40
CA PHE A 146 -6.17 -13.27 4.61
C PHE A 146 -7.34 -14.11 5.13
N SER A 147 -8.57 -13.64 4.97
CA SER A 147 -9.77 -14.39 5.38
C SER A 147 -10.05 -15.59 4.47
N HIS A 148 -9.55 -15.58 3.24
CA HIS A 148 -9.71 -16.62 2.23
C HIS A 148 -8.44 -17.45 2.00
N LEU A 149 -7.46 -17.38 2.90
CA LEU A 149 -6.30 -18.29 2.85
C LEU A 149 -6.66 -19.73 3.21
N GLU A 150 -7.85 -20.00 3.77
CA GLU A 150 -8.25 -21.34 4.21
C GLU A 150 -7.25 -21.98 5.19
N LEU A 151 -6.61 -21.16 6.01
CA LEU A 151 -5.74 -21.63 7.08
C LEU A 151 -6.53 -22.42 8.12
N ASP A 152 -5.92 -23.51 8.59
CA ASP A 152 -6.37 -24.23 9.77
C ASP A 152 -6.57 -23.25 10.94
N PRO A 153 -7.65 -23.36 11.74
CA PRO A 153 -7.92 -22.45 12.85
C PRO A 153 -6.75 -22.26 13.81
N SER A 154 -5.91 -23.28 14.02
CA SER A 154 -4.73 -23.21 14.88
C SER A 154 -3.67 -22.22 14.40
N LEU A 155 -3.61 -21.95 13.08
CA LEU A 155 -2.61 -21.07 12.47
C LEU A 155 -3.07 -19.63 12.36
N ARG A 156 -4.37 -19.34 12.53
CA ARG A 156 -4.92 -17.98 12.32
C ARG A 156 -4.32 -16.95 13.29
N ASN A 157 -4.00 -17.38 14.50
CA ASN A 157 -3.37 -16.53 15.52
C ASN A 157 -1.88 -16.21 15.22
N ASN A 158 -1.33 -16.74 14.13
CA ASN A 158 0.00 -16.35 13.66
C ASN A 158 -0.01 -15.07 12.83
N ILE A 159 -1.18 -14.57 12.41
CA ILE A 159 -1.33 -13.35 11.63
C ILE A 159 -1.68 -12.21 12.58
N THR A 160 -0.86 -11.17 12.58
CA THR A 160 -1.13 -9.90 13.26
C THR A 160 -1.39 -8.83 12.20
N MET A 161 -2.54 -8.17 12.26
CA MET A 161 -2.93 -7.14 11.31
C MET A 161 -3.23 -5.84 12.06
N THR A 162 -2.51 -4.77 11.69
CA THR A 162 -2.65 -3.43 12.29
C THR A 162 -3.10 -2.42 11.24
N HIS A 163 -3.61 -1.28 11.72
CA HIS A 163 -4.18 -0.24 10.88
C HIS A 163 -3.68 1.13 11.36
N TYR A 164 -3.37 2.00 10.41
CA TYR A 164 -2.76 3.30 10.65
C TYR A 164 -3.58 4.40 9.96
N GLU A 165 -3.70 5.55 10.63
CA GLU A 165 -4.27 6.80 10.09
C GLU A 165 -3.34 7.44 9.04
N ALA A 166 -2.97 6.67 8.02
CA ALA A 166 -2.09 7.06 6.94
C ALA A 166 -2.43 6.27 5.65
N GLY A 167 -1.78 6.62 4.54
CA GLY A 167 -1.86 5.85 3.30
C GLY A 167 -0.80 4.75 3.21
N HIS A 168 -0.33 4.50 1.99
CA HIS A 168 0.55 3.41 1.58
C HIS A 168 1.89 3.39 2.32
N MET A 169 2.40 4.56 2.71
CA MET A 169 3.65 4.72 3.46
C MET A 169 3.35 5.32 4.83
N MET A 170 2.83 4.51 5.75
CA MET A 170 2.39 4.96 7.08
C MET A 170 3.49 5.68 7.89
N TYR A 171 4.75 5.43 7.59
CA TYR A 171 5.89 6.08 8.21
C TYR A 171 6.13 7.54 7.76
N ILE A 172 5.39 8.06 6.78
CA ILE A 172 5.43 9.50 6.44
C ILE A 172 4.53 10.36 7.34
N HIS A 173 3.77 9.72 8.22
CA HIS A 173 2.91 10.37 9.20
C HIS A 173 3.43 10.06 10.60
N ASP A 174 4.02 11.04 11.28
CA ASP A 174 4.79 10.82 12.53
C ASP A 174 4.03 10.03 13.62
N PRO A 175 2.73 10.29 13.92
CA PRO A 175 1.99 9.47 14.88
C PRO A 175 1.89 8.00 14.44
N SER A 176 1.68 7.75 13.14
CA SER A 176 1.62 6.40 12.59
C SER A 176 2.98 5.72 12.54
N LEU A 177 4.07 6.47 12.32
CA LEU A 177 5.44 5.95 12.44
C LEU A 177 5.73 5.46 13.87
N ALA A 178 5.43 6.30 14.87
CA ALA A 178 5.64 5.94 16.27
C ALA A 178 4.82 4.71 16.68
N GLN A 179 3.57 4.64 16.22
CA GLN A 179 2.71 3.47 16.42
C GLN A 179 3.29 2.23 15.71
N LEU A 180 3.66 2.34 14.44
CA LEU A 180 4.24 1.23 13.66
C LEU A 180 5.48 0.66 14.34
N LYS A 181 6.37 1.51 14.82
CA LYS A 181 7.56 1.09 15.58
C LYS A 181 7.16 0.29 16.81
N THR A 182 6.22 0.79 17.61
CA THR A 182 5.76 0.13 18.83
C THR A 182 5.11 -1.24 18.54
N ASP A 183 4.29 -1.31 17.49
CA ASP A 183 3.65 -2.55 17.07
C ASP A 183 4.67 -3.58 16.58
N LEU A 184 5.67 -3.15 15.81
CA LEU A 184 6.75 -4.01 15.33
C LEU A 184 7.62 -4.54 16.48
N ASP A 185 8.02 -3.68 17.43
CA ASP A 185 8.77 -4.11 18.62
C ASP A 185 8.00 -5.16 19.42
N THR A 186 6.69 -4.95 19.59
CA THR A 186 5.80 -5.88 20.30
C THR A 186 5.69 -7.20 19.54
N PHE A 187 5.48 -7.14 18.23
CA PHE A 187 5.41 -8.31 17.36
C PHE A 187 6.70 -9.14 17.41
N LEU A 188 7.86 -8.49 17.31
CA LEU A 188 9.16 -9.14 17.38
C LEU A 188 9.40 -9.77 18.76
N THR A 189 9.12 -9.04 19.84
CA THR A 189 9.27 -9.53 21.22
C THR A 189 8.42 -10.78 21.45
N ASN A 190 7.14 -10.74 21.07
CA ASN A 190 6.22 -11.87 21.21
C ASN A 190 6.65 -13.08 20.37
N THR A 191 7.16 -12.83 19.16
CA THR A 191 7.64 -13.89 18.26
C THR A 191 8.88 -14.58 18.82
N LEU A 192 9.80 -13.82 19.44
CA LEU A 192 11.01 -14.37 20.06
C LEU A 192 10.72 -15.10 21.37
N ALA A 193 9.86 -14.55 22.23
CA ALA A 193 9.49 -15.19 23.50
C ALA A 193 8.79 -16.53 23.28
N GLY A 194 7.88 -16.62 22.30
CA GLY A 194 7.18 -17.86 21.95
C GLY A 194 8.07 -18.97 21.40
N ARG A 195 9.31 -18.67 20.99
CA ARG A 195 10.31 -19.68 20.60
C ARG A 195 11.02 -20.30 21.82
N GLN A 196 11.17 -19.55 22.91
CA GLN A 196 11.88 -20.03 24.11
C GLN A 196 11.06 -21.03 24.94
N SER A 197 9.73 -21.08 24.78
CA SER A 197 8.85 -21.99 25.50
C SER A 197 8.72 -23.39 24.88
N VAL A 198 9.41 -23.67 23.77
CA VAL A 198 9.31 -24.93 23.00
C VAL A 198 10.67 -25.66 22.90
N ALA A 199 11.67 -25.22 23.66
CA ALA A 199 12.97 -25.87 23.83
C ALA A 199 13.09 -26.44 25.25
#